data_AF-A0A8T0Q0I5-F1
#
_entry.id   AF-A0A8T0Q0I5-F1
#
_cell.length_a   1.000
_cell.length_b   1.000
_cell.length_c   1.000
_cell.angle_alpha   90.00
_cell.angle_beta   90.00
_cell.angle_gamma   90.00
#
_symmetry.space_group_name_H-M   'P 1'
#
loop_
_entity.id
_entity.type
_entity.pdbx_description
1 polymer ?
#
loop_
_entity_poly.entity_id
_entity_poly.type
_entity_poly.pdbx_seq_one_letter_code
_entity_poly.pdbx_strand_id
1 'polypeptide(L)'
;MMQPPQVEAAEGLSASSPAPAAKPGGLLRCNSPLAQVCLIGLVCFCLPGMYSALNGLGGGGQADHTVADNANTALYACFAVFGVLGGAIHNLLGPRTTLFLGSLTYPLYVASFLYYNHRPGSQVFPVIAGALLGAGAGFLWAAQGAIMTSYPPPNRRGTYISLFWCLFSLGSALGGLLPLSLNYRRGSKQVAAAASVNDGTYIAFMAVMFVGVALTLLFLPPHKIVRDDGSRPATGDATHSSSAATEAGEVLRLFADWKMLLVVVPAWGNNFVYTYQFNNVNGLLFTLRTRGLNNVVYWAAQMLGSLGLGCLLDFGFASRRKRGLVGVAVFAALGTAVWGGGFANQLRYTDGEWPDLIDFKDGRRYAGPFLLYCSYGLLDAMFQSLVYWIIGALTNDSRVLSRYSGFYKGVQSAGAAVSWQVDVHKTPLMTQLILNWGLITVSYPLLALLVLLAVKDEDGSASSSIEDCKDNEPPTTFH
;
A
#
# COMPACT_ATOMS: atom_id res chain seq x y z
N MET A 1 3.40 -22.04 82.59
CA MET A 1 4.22 -22.72 81.57
C MET A 1 4.14 -21.90 80.29
N MET A 2 5.18 -21.09 80.06
CA MET A 2 5.38 -20.34 78.81
C MET A 2 5.98 -21.28 77.77
N GLN A 3 5.49 -21.23 76.54
CA GLN A 3 6.26 -21.52 75.33
C GLN A 3 5.85 -20.49 74.25
N PRO A 4 6.81 -19.92 73.51
CA PRO A 4 6.64 -18.71 72.70
C PRO A 4 6.10 -19.00 71.29
N PRO A 5 5.60 -17.97 70.57
CA PRO A 5 5.14 -18.10 69.18
C PRO A 5 6.34 -18.19 68.21
N GLN A 6 6.27 -19.13 67.27
CA GLN A 6 7.22 -19.25 66.17
C GLN A 6 6.84 -18.32 65.01
N VAL A 7 7.84 -17.60 64.52
CA VAL A 7 7.84 -16.81 63.29
C VAL A 7 8.59 -17.63 62.23
N GLU A 8 7.92 -17.96 61.13
CA GLU A 8 8.54 -18.40 59.87
C GLU A 8 7.51 -18.08 58.77
N ALA A 9 7.68 -16.97 58.05
CA ALA A 9 8.51 -16.75 56.87
C ALA A 9 7.61 -16.73 55.62
N ALA A 10 7.51 -15.54 55.01
CA ALA A 10 6.76 -15.29 53.80
C ALA A 10 7.36 -16.11 52.63
N GLU A 11 6.55 -17.00 52.04
CA GLU A 11 6.91 -17.67 50.80
C GLU A 11 7.02 -16.65 49.67
N GLY A 12 8.18 -16.69 49.01
CA GLY A 12 8.65 -15.69 48.07
C GLY A 12 7.89 -15.63 46.76
N LEU A 13 7.93 -14.44 46.17
CA LEU A 13 7.60 -14.17 44.78
C LEU A 13 8.28 -15.20 43.87
N SER A 14 7.49 -15.96 43.11
CA SER A 14 8.00 -16.77 42.02
C SER A 14 8.63 -15.83 40.97
N ALA A 15 9.96 -15.81 40.92
CA ALA A 15 10.69 -15.24 39.80
C ALA A 15 10.18 -15.91 38.53
N SER A 16 9.56 -15.13 37.63
CA SER A 16 9.14 -15.64 36.32
C SER A 16 10.37 -16.08 35.56
N SER A 17 10.58 -17.39 35.44
CA SER A 17 11.61 -17.95 34.57
C SER A 17 11.46 -17.36 33.15
N PRO A 18 12.57 -17.01 32.48
CA PRO A 18 12.51 -16.60 31.09
C PRO A 18 11.86 -17.71 30.27
N ALA A 19 10.83 -17.35 29.50
CA ALA A 19 10.12 -18.27 28.65
C ALA A 19 11.13 -19.04 27.76
N PRO A 20 11.03 -20.37 27.65
CA PRO A 20 11.98 -21.14 26.85
C PRO A 20 11.93 -20.66 25.40
N ALA A 21 13.10 -20.35 24.85
CA ALA A 21 13.27 -19.97 23.45
C ALA A 21 12.53 -20.97 22.55
N ALA A 22 11.54 -20.48 21.81
CA ALA A 22 10.75 -21.31 20.92
C ALA A 22 11.68 -22.00 19.90
N LYS A 23 11.57 -23.33 19.79
CA LYS A 23 12.26 -24.12 18.76
C LYS A 23 12.04 -23.47 17.39
N PRO A 24 13.06 -23.43 16.50
CA PRO A 24 12.90 -22.90 15.15
C PRO A 24 11.96 -23.83 14.37
N GLY A 25 10.66 -23.55 14.42
CA GLY A 25 9.67 -24.18 13.57
C GLY A 25 9.98 -23.83 12.11
N GLY A 26 9.79 -24.79 11.21
CA GLY A 26 10.13 -24.67 9.79
C GLY A 26 9.67 -23.35 9.15
N LEU A 27 10.41 -22.92 8.13
CA LEU A 27 10.38 -21.61 7.47
C LEU A 27 8.99 -21.04 7.09
N LEU A 28 7.93 -21.85 7.12
CA LEU A 28 6.57 -21.50 6.69
C LEU A 28 5.51 -21.94 7.73
N ARG A 29 5.66 -21.50 8.98
CA ARG A 29 4.60 -21.62 9.97
C ARG A 29 3.40 -20.74 9.55
N CYS A 30 2.22 -21.32 9.28
CA CYS A 30 1.06 -20.57 8.78
C CYS A 30 0.60 -19.41 9.69
N ASN A 31 0.88 -19.50 10.98
CA ASN A 31 0.58 -18.45 11.97
C ASN A 31 1.75 -17.47 12.22
N SER A 32 2.79 -17.48 11.37
CA SER A 32 3.84 -16.44 11.40
C SER A 32 3.38 -15.18 10.67
N PRO A 33 3.87 -13.99 11.09
CA PRO A 33 3.68 -12.75 10.33
C PRO A 33 4.13 -12.88 8.88
N LEU A 34 5.23 -13.61 8.63
CA LEU A 34 5.79 -13.76 7.29
C LEU A 34 4.83 -14.50 6.37
N ALA A 35 4.24 -15.61 6.84
CA ALA A 35 3.27 -16.37 6.07
C ALA A 35 2.02 -15.54 5.75
N GLN A 36 1.51 -14.77 6.71
CA GLN A 36 0.33 -13.91 6.49
C GLN A 36 0.65 -12.74 5.54
N VAL A 37 1.85 -12.16 5.61
CA VAL A 37 2.28 -11.09 4.70
C VAL A 37 2.52 -11.61 3.28
N CYS A 38 3.13 -12.80 3.13
CA CYS A 38 3.21 -13.49 1.84
C CYS A 38 1.81 -13.78 1.27
N LEU A 39 0.89 -14.27 2.12
CA LEU A 39 -0.47 -14.58 1.71
C LEU A 39 -1.21 -13.32 1.21
N ILE A 40 -1.13 -12.19 1.91
CA ILE A 40 -1.76 -10.94 1.44
C ILE A 40 -1.05 -10.40 0.19
N GLY A 41 0.26 -10.58 0.08
CA GLY A 41 1.01 -10.28 -1.14
C GLY A 41 0.51 -11.10 -2.34
N LEU A 42 0.24 -12.40 -2.16
CA LEU A 42 -0.31 -13.29 -3.20
C LEU A 42 -1.78 -12.97 -3.54
N VAL A 43 -2.59 -12.62 -2.55
CA VAL A 43 -3.96 -12.12 -2.80
C VAL A 43 -3.90 -10.83 -3.62
N CYS A 44 -3.02 -9.91 -3.24
CA CYS A 44 -2.84 -8.64 -3.96
C CYS A 44 -2.23 -8.84 -5.36
N PHE A 45 -1.34 -9.82 -5.54
CA PHE A 45 -0.83 -10.26 -6.85
C PHE A 45 -1.99 -10.66 -7.78
N CYS A 46 -2.93 -11.46 -7.29
CA CYS A 46 -4.02 -12.01 -8.10
C CYS A 46 -5.14 -11.00 -8.37
N LEU A 47 -5.40 -10.08 -7.43
CA LEU A 47 -6.56 -9.18 -7.46
C LEU A 47 -6.15 -7.77 -7.92
N PRO A 48 -5.73 -6.82 -7.04
CA PRO A 48 -5.12 -5.57 -7.45
C PRO A 48 -4.08 -5.67 -8.56
N GLY A 49 -3.23 -6.70 -8.58
CA GLY A 49 -2.20 -6.85 -9.61
C GLY A 49 -2.78 -7.01 -11.01
N MET A 50 -3.81 -7.85 -11.16
CA MET A 50 -4.53 -8.01 -12.44
C MET A 50 -5.31 -6.73 -12.81
N TYR A 51 -5.91 -6.05 -11.83
CA TYR A 51 -6.56 -4.75 -12.05
C TYR A 51 -5.55 -3.67 -12.53
N SER A 52 -4.38 -3.61 -11.91
CA SER A 52 -3.30 -2.69 -12.27
C SER A 52 -2.71 -3.01 -13.64
N ALA A 53 -2.56 -4.29 -13.97
CA ALA A 53 -2.16 -4.73 -15.30
C ALA A 53 -3.15 -4.27 -16.37
N LEU A 54 -4.45 -4.38 -16.11
CA LEU A 54 -5.51 -3.95 -17.02
C LEU A 54 -5.51 -2.42 -17.22
N ASN A 55 -5.38 -1.66 -16.13
CA ASN A 55 -5.32 -0.19 -16.19
C ASN A 55 -4.02 0.34 -16.81
N GLY A 56 -2.89 -0.32 -16.60
CA GLY A 56 -1.59 0.09 -17.14
C GLY A 56 -1.47 0.03 -18.67
N LEU A 57 -2.45 -0.58 -19.35
CA LEU A 57 -2.58 -0.51 -20.82
C LEU A 57 -3.16 0.83 -21.32
N GLY A 58 -3.74 1.62 -20.41
CA GLY A 58 -4.55 2.81 -20.71
C GLY A 58 -6.03 2.43 -20.85
N GLY A 59 -6.92 3.25 -20.26
CA GLY A 59 -8.38 3.10 -20.40
C GLY A 59 -8.95 1.74 -19.97
N GLY A 60 -8.34 1.06 -18.99
CA GLY A 60 -8.83 -0.26 -18.54
C GLY A 60 -8.84 -1.35 -19.63
N GLY A 61 -8.00 -1.19 -20.66
CA GLY A 61 -7.99 -2.07 -21.81
C GLY A 61 -9.17 -1.88 -22.76
N GLN A 62 -9.91 -0.78 -22.64
CA GLN A 62 -11.00 -0.43 -23.54
C GLN A 62 -10.53 0.48 -24.67
N ALA A 63 -11.26 0.42 -25.78
CA ALA A 63 -11.06 1.30 -26.92
C ALA A 63 -11.43 2.76 -26.60
N ASP A 64 -12.54 2.92 -25.87
CA ASP A 64 -13.03 4.20 -25.38
C ASP A 64 -12.61 4.38 -23.92
N HIS A 65 -11.74 5.36 -23.67
CA HIS A 65 -11.23 5.68 -22.35
C HIS A 65 -12.32 6.21 -21.40
N THR A 66 -13.40 6.81 -21.93
CA THR A 66 -14.41 7.49 -21.11
C THR A 66 -15.14 6.54 -20.15
N VAL A 67 -15.45 5.32 -20.61
CA VAL A 67 -16.14 4.32 -19.78
C VAL A 67 -15.24 3.85 -18.64
N ALA A 68 -13.96 3.62 -18.93
CA ALA A 68 -13.00 3.22 -17.91
C ALA A 68 -12.70 4.34 -16.92
N ASP A 69 -12.58 5.58 -17.39
CA ASP A 69 -12.36 6.76 -16.55
C ASP A 69 -13.57 7.01 -15.62
N ASN A 70 -14.79 6.89 -16.14
CA ASN A 70 -16.02 7.00 -15.33
C ASN A 70 -16.12 5.86 -14.30
N ALA A 71 -15.80 4.63 -14.68
CA ALA A 71 -15.78 3.49 -13.76
C ALA A 71 -14.70 3.63 -12.68
N ASN A 72 -13.51 4.11 -13.03
CA ASN A 72 -12.43 4.40 -12.09
C ASN A 72 -12.78 5.58 -11.18
N THR A 73 -13.46 6.60 -11.69
CA THR A 73 -13.97 7.71 -10.87
C THR A 73 -14.94 7.19 -9.82
N ALA A 74 -15.92 6.38 -10.22
CA ALA A 74 -16.87 5.76 -9.29
C ALA A 74 -16.17 4.86 -8.26
N LEU A 75 -15.18 4.08 -8.70
CA LEU A 75 -14.34 3.26 -7.84
C LEU A 75 -13.63 4.09 -6.79
N TYR A 76 -12.85 5.10 -7.18
CA TYR A 76 -12.06 5.87 -6.23
C TYR A 76 -12.94 6.77 -5.34
N ALA A 77 -14.10 7.23 -5.81
CA ALA A 77 -15.08 7.94 -5.00
C ALA A 77 -15.65 7.04 -3.89
N CYS A 78 -16.09 5.81 -4.22
CA CYS A 78 -16.54 4.86 -3.21
C CYS A 78 -15.39 4.40 -2.30
N PHE A 79 -14.21 4.18 -2.86
CA PHE A 79 -13.02 3.80 -2.08
C PHE A 79 -12.59 4.91 -1.12
N ALA A 80 -12.80 6.19 -1.44
CA ALA A 80 -12.55 7.26 -0.49
C ALA A 80 -13.36 7.09 0.80
N VAL A 81 -14.66 6.77 0.67
CA VAL A 81 -15.57 6.55 1.80
C VAL A 81 -15.26 5.25 2.52
N PHE A 82 -15.26 4.13 1.79
CA PHE A 82 -15.10 2.80 2.38
C PHE A 82 -13.66 2.49 2.78
N GLY A 83 -12.67 3.24 2.30
CA GLY A 83 -11.29 3.19 2.77
C GLY A 83 -11.18 3.74 4.18
N VAL A 84 -11.74 4.94 4.44
CA VAL A 84 -11.79 5.52 5.80
C VAL A 84 -12.55 4.62 6.77
N LEU A 85 -13.68 4.07 6.34
CA LEU A 85 -14.46 3.11 7.14
C LEU A 85 -13.81 1.71 7.23
N GLY A 86 -12.90 1.38 6.31
CA GLY A 86 -12.34 0.04 6.16
C GLY A 86 -11.57 -0.42 7.38
N GLY A 87 -10.89 0.49 8.09
CA GLY A 87 -10.20 0.17 9.34
C GLY A 87 -11.16 -0.25 10.45
N ALA A 88 -12.28 0.45 10.59
CA ALA A 88 -13.36 0.10 11.52
C ALA A 88 -13.99 -1.25 11.15
N ILE A 89 -14.30 -1.46 9.86
CA ILE A 89 -14.89 -2.72 9.38
C ILE A 89 -13.93 -3.89 9.58
N HIS A 90 -12.63 -3.69 9.38
CA HIS A 90 -11.59 -4.67 9.69
C HIS A 90 -11.57 -5.04 11.18
N ASN A 91 -11.69 -4.05 12.07
CA ASN A 91 -11.73 -4.28 13.51
C ASN A 91 -12.99 -5.05 13.95
N LEU A 92 -14.12 -4.83 13.28
CA LEU A 92 -15.41 -5.47 13.59
C LEU A 92 -15.53 -6.90 13.02
N LEU A 93 -15.20 -7.09 11.74
CA LEU A 93 -15.43 -8.36 11.03
C LEU A 93 -14.19 -9.28 11.05
N GLY A 94 -13.02 -8.72 11.37
CA GLY A 94 -11.74 -9.41 11.33
C GLY A 94 -11.15 -9.54 9.91
N PRO A 95 -9.85 -9.85 9.81
CA PRO A 95 -9.12 -9.84 8.53
C PRO A 95 -9.74 -10.75 7.46
N ARG A 96 -10.15 -11.97 7.81
CA ARG A 96 -10.64 -12.95 6.85
C ARG A 96 -11.91 -12.49 6.14
N THR A 97 -12.92 -12.09 6.89
CA THR A 97 -14.22 -11.69 6.35
C THR A 97 -14.09 -10.40 5.55
N THR A 98 -13.35 -9.42 6.08
CA THR A 98 -13.09 -8.15 5.40
C THR A 98 -12.38 -8.37 4.06
N LEU A 99 -11.34 -9.20 4.02
CA LEU A 99 -10.63 -9.52 2.78
C LEU A 99 -11.52 -10.27 1.79
N PHE A 100 -12.24 -11.31 2.23
CA PHE A 100 -13.10 -12.09 1.34
C PHE A 100 -14.18 -11.23 0.67
N LEU A 101 -14.89 -10.42 1.45
CA LEU A 101 -15.92 -9.50 0.92
C LEU A 101 -15.30 -8.46 -0.02
N GLY A 102 -14.14 -7.92 0.33
CA GLY A 102 -13.44 -6.95 -0.51
C GLY A 102 -12.92 -7.53 -1.82
N SER A 103 -12.46 -8.78 -1.80
CA SER A 103 -11.87 -9.46 -2.95
C SER A 103 -12.88 -9.88 -4.01
N LEU A 104 -14.14 -10.16 -3.63
CA LEU A 104 -15.19 -10.60 -4.57
C LEU A 104 -15.56 -9.55 -5.62
N THR A 105 -15.30 -8.27 -5.35
CA THR A 105 -15.69 -7.17 -6.25
C THR A 105 -14.72 -6.99 -7.44
N TYR A 106 -13.49 -7.49 -7.33
CA TYR A 106 -12.49 -7.41 -8.39
C TYR A 106 -12.87 -8.23 -9.65
N PRO A 107 -13.24 -9.52 -9.56
CA PRO A 107 -13.75 -10.26 -10.70
C PRO A 107 -14.99 -9.60 -11.34
N LEU A 108 -15.89 -9.04 -10.53
CA LEU A 108 -17.11 -8.38 -11.02
C LEU A 108 -16.78 -7.17 -11.90
N TYR A 109 -15.79 -6.37 -11.51
CA TYR A 109 -15.31 -5.24 -12.31
C TYR A 109 -14.77 -5.68 -13.67
N VAL A 110 -13.93 -6.72 -13.70
CA VAL A 110 -13.39 -7.26 -14.96
C VAL A 110 -14.50 -7.88 -15.83
N ALA A 111 -15.46 -8.58 -15.21
CA ALA A 111 -16.64 -9.12 -15.89
C ALA A 111 -17.49 -8.02 -16.54
N SER A 112 -17.57 -6.84 -15.92
CA SER A 112 -18.35 -5.71 -16.46
C SER A 112 -17.80 -5.16 -17.77
N PHE A 113 -16.47 -5.14 -17.93
CA PHE A 113 -15.84 -4.74 -19.18
C PHE A 113 -15.96 -5.81 -20.27
N LEU A 114 -15.84 -7.09 -19.90
CA LEU A 114 -16.12 -8.18 -20.82
C LEU A 114 -17.56 -8.11 -21.33
N TYR A 115 -18.52 -7.84 -20.45
CA TYR A 115 -19.91 -7.61 -20.86
C TYR A 115 -20.03 -6.41 -21.81
N TYR A 116 -19.36 -5.30 -21.50
CA TYR A 116 -19.38 -4.08 -22.30
C TYR A 116 -18.84 -4.30 -23.72
N ASN A 117 -17.79 -5.13 -23.88
CA ASN A 117 -17.25 -5.52 -25.19
C ASN A 117 -18.33 -6.13 -26.12
N HIS A 118 -19.24 -6.94 -25.57
CA HIS A 118 -20.30 -7.60 -26.34
C HIS A 118 -21.59 -6.80 -26.45
N ARG A 119 -21.78 -5.80 -25.58
CA ARG A 119 -22.97 -4.92 -25.57
C ARG A 119 -22.57 -3.45 -25.41
N PRO A 120 -21.89 -2.87 -26.42
CA PRO A 120 -21.54 -1.46 -26.41
C PRO A 120 -22.83 -0.64 -26.50
N GLY A 121 -23.07 0.24 -25.53
CA GLY A 121 -24.26 1.11 -25.51
C GLY A 121 -24.71 1.57 -24.14
N SER A 122 -24.33 0.86 -23.06
CA SER A 122 -24.59 1.32 -21.69
C SER A 122 -23.37 1.14 -20.80
N GLN A 123 -22.84 2.26 -20.32
CA GLN A 123 -21.74 2.35 -19.38
C GLN A 123 -22.18 2.16 -17.92
N VAL A 124 -23.48 1.96 -17.66
CA VAL A 124 -24.06 1.81 -16.32
C VAL A 124 -23.45 0.63 -15.57
N PHE A 125 -23.31 -0.52 -16.23
CA PHE A 125 -22.79 -1.72 -15.56
C PHE A 125 -21.31 -1.58 -15.15
N PRO A 126 -20.39 -1.15 -16.04
CA PRO A 126 -19.01 -0.83 -15.64
C PRO A 126 -18.91 0.20 -14.52
N VAL A 127 -19.73 1.25 -14.54
CA VAL A 127 -19.70 2.30 -13.51
C VAL A 127 -20.17 1.76 -12.14
N ILE A 128 -21.27 0.99 -12.10
CA ILE A 128 -21.74 0.36 -10.86
C ILE A 128 -20.72 -0.67 -10.35
N ALA A 129 -20.15 -1.48 -11.24
CA ALA A 129 -19.11 -2.44 -10.87
C ALA A 129 -17.86 -1.72 -10.34
N GLY A 130 -17.51 -0.56 -10.90
CA GLY A 130 -16.49 0.34 -10.38
C GLY A 130 -16.80 0.80 -8.96
N ALA A 131 -18.00 1.31 -8.69
CA ALA A 131 -18.42 1.73 -7.34
C ALA A 131 -18.35 0.58 -6.32
N LEU A 132 -18.83 -0.62 -6.69
CA LEU A 132 -18.75 -1.82 -5.85
C LEU A 132 -17.31 -2.25 -5.61
N LEU A 133 -16.46 -2.19 -6.64
CA LEU A 133 -15.03 -2.40 -6.49
C LEU A 133 -14.42 -1.38 -5.54
N GLY A 134 -14.83 -0.11 -5.60
CA GLY A 134 -14.37 0.93 -4.68
C GLY A 134 -14.67 0.59 -3.22
N ALA A 135 -15.89 0.12 -2.93
CA ALA A 135 -16.26 -0.35 -1.61
C ALA A 135 -15.41 -1.55 -1.15
N GLY A 136 -15.26 -2.56 -2.02
CA GLY A 136 -14.46 -3.75 -1.72
C GLY A 136 -12.96 -3.49 -1.60
N ALA A 137 -12.41 -2.58 -2.40
CA ALA A 137 -11.03 -2.11 -2.31
C ALA A 137 -10.79 -1.40 -0.98
N GLY A 138 -11.76 -0.64 -0.48
CA GLY A 138 -11.76 -0.07 0.88
C GLY A 138 -11.49 -1.12 1.95
N PHE A 139 -12.18 -2.25 1.86
CA PHE A 139 -12.03 -3.37 2.80
C PHE A 139 -10.67 -4.06 2.64
N LEU A 140 -10.32 -4.39 1.39
CA LEU A 140 -9.09 -5.11 1.07
C LEU A 140 -7.85 -4.32 1.52
N TRP A 141 -7.75 -3.05 1.13
CA TRP A 141 -6.58 -2.24 1.42
C TRP A 141 -6.47 -1.81 2.89
N ALA A 142 -7.60 -1.64 3.58
CA ALA A 142 -7.57 -1.43 5.03
C ALA A 142 -7.06 -2.67 5.77
N ALA A 143 -7.56 -3.86 5.41
CA ALA A 143 -7.11 -5.12 6.02
C ALA A 143 -5.64 -5.42 5.68
N GLN A 144 -5.23 -5.17 4.44
CA GLN A 144 -3.84 -5.28 4.01
C GLN A 144 -2.93 -4.35 4.80
N GLY A 145 -3.30 -3.07 4.93
CA GLY A 145 -2.53 -2.09 5.69
C GLY A 145 -2.39 -2.48 7.16
N ALA A 146 -3.47 -2.97 7.77
CA ALA A 146 -3.46 -3.48 9.14
C ALA A 146 -2.50 -4.67 9.30
N ILE A 147 -2.58 -5.67 8.42
CA ILE A 147 -1.70 -6.85 8.45
C ILE A 147 -0.24 -6.43 8.28
N MET A 148 0.05 -5.55 7.33
CA MET A 148 1.42 -5.13 6.98
C MET A 148 2.07 -4.24 8.05
N THR A 149 1.27 -3.48 8.82
CA THR A 149 1.80 -2.56 9.85
C THR A 149 1.83 -3.17 11.25
N SER A 150 0.88 -4.05 11.58
CA SER A 150 0.69 -4.56 12.95
C SER A 150 1.32 -5.94 13.20
N TYR A 151 1.38 -6.82 12.19
CA TYR A 151 1.89 -8.18 12.39
C TYR A 151 3.42 -8.25 12.46
N PRO A 152 4.17 -7.54 11.58
CA PRO A 152 5.63 -7.58 11.61
C PRO A 152 6.20 -7.06 12.93
N PRO A 153 7.38 -7.55 13.34
CA PRO A 153 8.08 -6.97 14.49
C PRO A 153 8.54 -5.54 14.14
N PRO A 154 8.59 -4.62 15.12
CA PRO A 154 8.87 -3.21 14.87
C PRO A 154 10.21 -2.93 14.16
N ASN A 155 11.22 -3.76 14.38
CA ASN A 155 12.55 -3.63 13.79
C ASN A 155 12.64 -4.08 12.32
N ARG A 156 11.68 -4.88 11.82
CA ARG A 156 11.69 -5.46 10.46
C ARG A 156 10.50 -4.99 9.61
N ARG A 157 9.78 -3.94 10.02
CA ARG A 157 8.58 -3.47 9.30
C ARG A 157 8.88 -3.14 7.85
N GLY A 158 10.01 -2.51 7.55
CA GLY A 158 10.41 -2.15 6.19
C GLY A 158 10.51 -3.36 5.28
N THR A 159 11.13 -4.44 5.75
CA THR A 159 11.33 -5.71 5.03
C THR A 159 9.99 -6.36 4.66
N TYR A 160 9.04 -6.37 5.60
CA TYR A 160 7.72 -6.94 5.37
C TYR A 160 6.88 -6.09 4.42
N ILE A 161 6.98 -4.76 4.54
CA ILE A 161 6.41 -3.82 3.58
C ILE A 161 6.99 -4.08 2.18
N SER A 162 8.32 -4.20 2.06
CA SER A 162 8.97 -4.51 0.78
C SER A 162 8.55 -5.82 0.18
N LEU A 163 8.44 -6.87 1.00
CA LEU A 163 8.00 -8.18 0.55
C LEU A 163 6.58 -8.12 -0.04
N PHE A 164 5.67 -7.43 0.63
CA PHE A 164 4.31 -7.23 0.12
C PHE A 164 4.32 -6.51 -1.23
N TRP A 165 4.99 -5.36 -1.32
CA TRP A 165 5.03 -4.57 -2.56
C TRP A 165 5.72 -5.32 -3.70
N CYS A 166 6.73 -6.14 -3.40
CA CYS A 166 7.35 -7.01 -4.40
C CYS A 166 6.37 -8.03 -4.97
N LEU A 167 5.63 -8.74 -4.10
CA LEU A 167 4.64 -9.72 -4.54
C LEU A 167 3.50 -9.07 -5.32
N PHE A 168 2.95 -7.95 -4.83
CA PHE A 168 1.92 -7.20 -5.53
C PHE A 168 2.40 -6.71 -6.91
N SER A 169 3.57 -6.09 -6.97
CA SER A 169 4.13 -5.55 -8.23
C SER A 169 4.46 -6.65 -9.23
N LEU A 170 4.91 -7.82 -8.76
CA LEU A 170 5.12 -8.98 -9.61
C LEU A 170 3.82 -9.41 -10.31
N GLY A 171 2.68 -9.33 -9.61
CA GLY A 171 1.37 -9.62 -10.19
C GLY A 171 1.03 -8.67 -11.33
N SER A 172 1.20 -7.36 -11.11
CA SER A 172 1.00 -6.34 -12.14
C SER A 172 1.96 -6.51 -13.34
N ALA A 173 3.23 -6.82 -13.07
CA ALA A 173 4.24 -7.05 -14.11
C ALA A 173 3.88 -8.28 -14.97
N LEU A 174 3.57 -9.41 -14.36
CA LEU A 174 3.18 -10.63 -15.08
C LEU A 174 1.84 -10.48 -15.80
N GLY A 175 0.88 -9.78 -15.19
CA GLY A 175 -0.39 -9.42 -15.82
C GLY A 175 -0.18 -8.55 -17.06
N GLY A 176 0.79 -7.63 -17.05
CA GLY A 176 1.14 -6.79 -18.20
C GLY A 176 1.82 -7.54 -19.35
N LEU A 177 2.50 -8.66 -19.07
CA LEU A 177 3.14 -9.48 -20.10
C LEU A 177 2.13 -10.16 -21.03
N LEU A 178 0.95 -10.53 -20.51
CA LEU A 178 -0.10 -11.18 -21.31
C LEU A 178 -0.57 -10.27 -22.47
N PRO A 179 -1.05 -9.04 -22.25
CA PRO A 179 -1.36 -8.10 -23.32
C PRO A 179 -0.17 -7.76 -24.22
N LEU A 180 1.05 -7.62 -23.65
CA LEU A 180 2.26 -7.37 -24.44
C LEU A 180 2.49 -8.50 -25.46
N SER A 181 2.43 -9.75 -25.01
CA SER A 181 2.66 -10.92 -25.86
C SER A 181 1.62 -11.04 -26.98
N LEU A 182 0.35 -10.77 -26.66
CA LEU A 182 -0.75 -10.82 -27.63
C LEU A 182 -0.67 -9.69 -28.67
N ASN A 183 -0.14 -8.52 -28.28
CA ASN A 183 -0.01 -7.37 -29.17
C ASN A 183 1.38 -7.22 -29.79
N TYR A 184 2.35 -8.08 -29.44
CA TYR A 184 3.75 -7.96 -29.90
C TYR A 184 3.89 -7.98 -31.43
N ARG A 185 3.05 -8.78 -32.11
CA ARG A 185 3.05 -8.95 -33.57
C ARG A 185 2.20 -7.91 -34.31
N ARG A 186 1.35 -7.14 -33.62
CA ARG A 186 0.60 -6.04 -34.23
C ARG A 186 1.59 -4.87 -34.42
N GLY A 187 2.07 -4.71 -35.66
CA GLY A 187 3.14 -3.77 -36.02
C GLY A 187 2.71 -2.30 -36.03
N SER A 188 3.70 -1.40 -36.14
CA SER A 188 3.54 0.07 -36.15
C SER A 188 2.73 0.65 -37.32
N LYS A 189 2.34 -0.16 -38.30
CA LYS A 189 1.59 0.26 -39.51
C LYS A 189 0.08 0.07 -39.43
N GLN A 190 -0.43 -0.56 -38.37
CA GLN A 190 -1.87 -0.50 -38.08
C GLN A 190 -2.13 0.73 -37.22
N VAL A 191 -2.43 1.82 -37.92
CA VAL A 191 -3.09 3.01 -37.39
C VAL A 191 -4.17 2.57 -36.40
N ALA A 192 -4.02 3.00 -35.16
CA ALA A 192 -5.09 3.46 -34.27
C ALA A 192 -6.50 2.87 -34.49
N ALA A 193 -6.64 1.55 -34.55
CA ALA A 193 -7.87 0.94 -34.07
C ALA A 193 -7.65 0.83 -32.56
N ALA A 194 -8.31 1.70 -31.81
CA ALA A 194 -8.54 1.54 -30.39
C ALA A 194 -9.15 0.15 -30.20
N ALA A 195 -8.32 -0.86 -30.01
CA ALA A 195 -8.75 -2.24 -29.93
C ALA A 195 -8.86 -2.56 -28.46
N SER A 196 -10.09 -2.80 -28.00
CA SER A 196 -10.31 -3.35 -26.68
C SER A 196 -9.49 -4.64 -26.53
N VAL A 197 -9.11 -4.91 -25.30
CA VAL A 197 -8.47 -6.16 -24.93
C VAL A 197 -9.43 -7.31 -25.28
N ASN A 198 -8.88 -8.38 -25.87
CA ASN A 198 -9.68 -9.54 -26.28
C ASN A 198 -10.31 -10.24 -25.06
N ASP A 199 -11.47 -10.85 -25.27
CA ASP A 199 -12.27 -11.51 -24.24
C ASP A 199 -11.49 -12.59 -23.48
N GLY A 200 -10.61 -13.31 -24.19
CA GLY A 200 -9.73 -14.31 -23.57
C GLY A 200 -8.84 -13.75 -22.46
N THR A 201 -8.39 -12.49 -22.57
CA THR A 201 -7.61 -11.84 -21.51
C THR A 201 -8.48 -11.49 -20.31
N TYR A 202 -9.70 -10.98 -20.53
CA TYR A 202 -10.65 -10.73 -19.45
C TYR A 202 -10.99 -12.01 -18.69
N ILE A 203 -11.24 -13.12 -19.40
CA ILE A 203 -11.52 -14.44 -18.81
C ILE A 203 -10.30 -14.96 -18.03
N ALA A 204 -9.10 -14.86 -18.58
CA ALA A 204 -7.88 -15.28 -17.90
C ALA A 204 -7.64 -14.48 -16.60
N PHE A 205 -7.84 -13.15 -16.65
CA PHE A 205 -7.70 -12.30 -15.46
C PHE A 205 -8.75 -12.66 -14.40
N MET A 206 -10.00 -12.88 -14.79
CA MET A 206 -11.04 -13.32 -13.84
C MET A 206 -10.68 -14.65 -13.18
N ALA A 207 -10.17 -15.63 -13.93
CA ALA A 207 -9.76 -16.92 -13.37
C ALA A 207 -8.67 -16.76 -12.30
N VAL A 208 -7.64 -15.95 -12.57
CA VAL A 208 -6.58 -15.63 -11.59
C VAL A 208 -7.16 -14.88 -10.39
N MET A 209 -8.06 -13.92 -10.61
CA MET A 209 -8.72 -13.19 -9.53
C MET A 209 -9.52 -14.13 -8.62
N PHE A 210 -10.27 -15.11 -9.14
CA PHE A 210 -10.98 -16.08 -8.31
C PHE A 210 -10.05 -16.95 -7.45
N VAL A 211 -8.85 -17.29 -7.95
CA VAL A 211 -7.81 -17.93 -7.11
C VAL A 211 -7.42 -17.00 -5.97
N GLY A 212 -7.21 -15.70 -6.25
CA GLY A 212 -6.98 -14.67 -5.23
C GLY A 212 -8.09 -14.59 -4.17
N VAL A 213 -9.35 -14.66 -4.58
CA VAL A 213 -10.51 -14.71 -3.66
C VAL A 213 -10.41 -15.95 -2.77
N ALA A 214 -10.16 -17.13 -3.33
CA ALA A 214 -10.06 -18.37 -2.56
C ALA A 214 -8.92 -18.33 -1.52
N LEU A 215 -7.79 -17.71 -1.86
CA LEU A 215 -6.67 -17.53 -0.93
C LEU A 215 -7.03 -16.69 0.31
N THR A 216 -8.02 -15.79 0.24
CA THR A 216 -8.46 -15.01 1.40
C THR A 216 -9.05 -15.87 2.53
N LEU A 217 -9.50 -17.08 2.22
CA LEU A 217 -10.05 -18.00 3.22
C LEU A 217 -8.98 -18.54 4.17
N LEU A 218 -7.70 -18.45 3.79
CA LEU A 218 -6.56 -18.94 4.56
C LEU A 218 -6.07 -17.95 5.64
N PHE A 219 -6.63 -16.73 5.70
CA PHE A 219 -6.23 -15.75 6.71
C PHE A 219 -6.60 -16.19 8.12
N LEU A 220 -5.68 -15.92 9.04
CA LEU A 220 -5.87 -16.20 10.46
C LEU A 220 -6.23 -14.91 11.22
N PRO A 221 -7.05 -15.01 12.28
CA PRO A 221 -7.33 -13.87 13.12
C PRO A 221 -6.06 -13.43 13.88
N PRO A 222 -5.94 -12.13 14.25
CA PRO A 222 -4.71 -11.58 14.83
C PRO A 222 -4.25 -12.31 16.10
N HIS A 223 -5.19 -12.76 16.95
CA HIS A 223 -4.89 -13.49 18.19
C HIS A 223 -4.30 -14.89 17.97
N LYS A 224 -4.28 -15.41 16.74
CA LYS A 224 -3.59 -16.67 16.40
C LYS A 224 -2.17 -16.43 15.87
N ILE A 225 -1.82 -15.19 15.56
CA ILE A 225 -0.50 -14.83 15.02
C ILE A 225 0.52 -14.79 16.17
N VAL A 226 1.66 -15.44 15.93
CA VAL A 226 2.79 -15.49 16.86
C VAL A 226 4.02 -15.11 16.07
N ARG A 227 4.77 -14.12 16.55
CA ARG A 227 6.04 -13.68 15.96
C ARG A 227 7.15 -14.72 16.25
N ASP A 228 8.32 -14.54 15.65
CA ASP A 228 9.44 -15.47 15.80
C ASP A 228 10.04 -15.43 17.22
N ASP A 229 9.96 -14.28 17.89
CA ASP A 229 10.33 -14.07 19.29
C ASP A 229 9.27 -14.59 20.30
N GLY A 230 8.18 -15.17 19.81
CA GLY A 230 7.05 -15.63 20.64
C GLY A 230 6.07 -14.52 21.04
N SER A 231 6.38 -13.25 20.77
CA SER A 231 5.47 -12.14 21.01
C SER A 231 4.26 -12.19 20.06
N ARG A 232 3.21 -11.45 20.41
CA ARG A 232 2.00 -11.35 19.59
C ARG A 232 1.78 -9.90 19.18
N PRO A 233 1.12 -9.64 18.03
CA PRO A 233 0.61 -8.31 17.72
C PRO A 233 -0.22 -7.80 18.90
N ALA A 234 -0.01 -6.56 19.32
CA ALA A 234 -0.83 -5.95 20.36
C ALA A 234 -2.23 -5.74 19.78
N THR A 235 -3.07 -6.75 19.97
CA THR A 235 -4.52 -6.61 19.91
C THR A 235 -4.93 -6.01 21.23
N GLY A 236 -5.22 -4.71 21.26
CA GLY A 236 -5.85 -4.08 22.43
C GLY A 236 -6.97 -4.99 22.94
N ASP A 237 -6.98 -5.21 24.26
CA ASP A 237 -7.75 -6.20 25.01
C ASP A 237 -8.79 -6.95 24.17
N ALA A 238 -8.46 -8.20 23.81
CA ALA A 238 -9.29 -9.10 23.01
C ALA A 238 -10.63 -9.47 23.68
N THR A 239 -10.94 -8.89 24.84
CA THR A 239 -12.15 -9.12 25.64
C THR A 239 -13.32 -8.21 25.27
N HIS A 240 -13.09 -7.09 24.57
CA HIS A 240 -14.18 -6.23 24.07
C HIS A 240 -14.14 -6.11 22.56
N SER A 241 -15.07 -6.80 21.89
CA SER A 241 -15.55 -6.42 20.55
C SER A 241 -15.93 -4.94 20.63
N SER A 242 -15.17 -4.07 19.97
CA SER A 242 -15.53 -2.65 19.94
C SER A 242 -16.90 -2.53 19.29
N SER A 243 -17.82 -1.79 19.92
CA SER A 243 -19.13 -1.54 19.32
C SER A 243 -18.94 -0.77 18.01
N ALA A 244 -19.82 -1.00 17.03
CA ALA A 244 -19.81 -0.23 15.79
C ALA A 244 -19.88 1.29 16.04
N ALA A 245 -20.59 1.71 17.10
CA ALA A 245 -20.64 3.11 17.52
C ALA A 245 -19.28 3.64 18.02
N THR A 246 -18.52 2.81 18.75
CA THR A 246 -17.18 3.17 19.20
C THR A 246 -16.23 3.31 18.02
N GLU A 247 -16.22 2.33 17.10
CA GLU A 247 -15.37 2.43 15.91
C GLU A 247 -15.73 3.63 15.03
N ALA A 248 -17.02 3.93 14.86
CA ALA A 248 -17.47 5.12 14.12
C ALA A 248 -16.98 6.42 14.79
N GLY A 249 -17.11 6.53 16.12
CA GLY A 249 -16.59 7.68 16.87
C GLY A 249 -15.07 7.84 16.76
N GLU A 250 -14.34 6.73 16.80
CA GLU A 250 -12.88 6.71 16.65
C GLU A 250 -12.43 7.08 15.23
N VAL A 251 -13.16 6.65 14.20
CA VAL A 251 -12.91 7.06 12.80
C VAL A 251 -13.14 8.56 12.64
N LEU A 252 -14.20 9.12 13.24
CA LEU A 252 -14.45 10.56 13.21
C LEU A 252 -13.33 11.36 13.91
N ARG A 253 -12.79 10.84 15.01
CA ARG A 253 -11.65 11.45 15.71
C ARG A 253 -10.38 11.53 14.86
N LEU A 254 -10.19 10.65 13.86
CA LEU A 254 -9.03 10.69 12.96
C LEU A 254 -8.96 12.02 12.19
N PHE A 255 -10.10 12.63 11.87
CA PHE A 255 -10.14 13.91 11.17
C PHE A 255 -9.69 15.10 12.05
N ALA A 256 -9.58 14.89 13.36
CA ALA A 256 -9.03 15.86 14.31
C ALA A 256 -7.65 15.46 14.86
N ASP A 257 -7.15 14.24 14.56
CA ASP A 257 -5.84 13.79 14.99
C ASP A 257 -4.75 14.50 14.19
N TRP A 258 -3.95 15.34 14.87
CA TRP A 258 -2.87 16.10 14.25
C TRP A 258 -1.88 15.22 13.47
N LYS A 259 -1.67 13.97 13.89
CA LYS A 259 -0.78 13.03 13.18
C LYS A 259 -1.35 12.68 11.81
N MET A 260 -2.66 12.41 11.76
CA MET A 260 -3.36 12.06 10.53
C MET A 260 -3.55 13.26 9.62
N LEU A 261 -3.74 14.46 10.18
CA LEU A 261 -3.76 15.71 9.42
C LEU A 261 -2.45 15.95 8.66
N LEU A 262 -1.30 15.63 9.26
CA LEU A 262 0.00 15.69 8.56
C LEU A 262 0.13 14.63 7.45
N VAL A 263 -0.60 13.51 7.55
CA VAL A 263 -0.64 12.45 6.54
C VAL A 263 -1.59 12.79 5.37
N VAL A 264 -2.52 13.74 5.52
CA VAL A 264 -3.53 14.05 4.48
C VAL A 264 -2.88 14.42 3.14
N VAL A 265 -1.97 15.39 3.12
CA VAL A 265 -1.32 15.82 1.86
C VAL A 265 -0.46 14.71 1.26
N PRO A 266 0.41 14.00 2.03
CA PRO A 266 1.10 12.82 1.53
C PRO A 266 0.19 11.74 0.96
N ALA A 267 -0.93 11.45 1.65
CA ALA A 267 -1.90 10.46 1.20
C ALA A 267 -2.54 10.88 -0.13
N TRP A 268 -3.02 12.12 -0.19
CA TRP A 268 -3.66 12.70 -1.37
C TRP A 268 -2.73 12.66 -2.58
N GLY A 269 -1.48 13.14 -2.41
CA GLY A 269 -0.49 13.22 -3.49
C GLY A 269 -0.08 11.85 -4.04
N ASN A 270 -0.07 10.79 -3.23
CA ASN A 270 0.49 9.50 -3.64
C ASN A 270 -0.20 8.87 -4.85
N ASN A 271 -1.54 8.87 -4.93
CA ASN A 271 -2.24 8.32 -6.11
C ASN A 271 -2.71 9.38 -7.10
N PHE A 272 -2.63 10.67 -6.74
CA PHE A 272 -2.97 11.77 -7.66
C PHE A 272 -2.06 11.74 -8.91
N VAL A 273 -0.83 11.25 -8.77
CA VAL A 273 0.17 11.19 -9.85
C VAL A 273 -0.11 10.14 -10.93
N TYR A 274 -0.97 9.16 -10.67
CA TYR A 274 -1.16 8.01 -11.57
C TYR A 274 -1.76 8.38 -12.92
N THR A 275 -2.72 9.30 -12.95
CA THR A 275 -3.33 9.78 -14.20
C THR A 275 -2.28 10.40 -15.12
N TYR A 276 -1.45 11.28 -14.57
CA TYR A 276 -0.35 11.90 -15.29
C TYR A 276 0.65 10.85 -15.80
N GLN A 277 1.05 9.90 -14.97
CA GLN A 277 2.00 8.86 -15.37
C GLN A 277 1.42 7.94 -16.46
N PHE A 278 0.23 7.39 -16.24
CA PHE A 278 -0.38 6.38 -17.11
C PHE A 278 -0.99 6.97 -18.38
N ASN A 279 -1.75 8.07 -18.29
CA ASN A 279 -2.42 8.66 -19.44
C ASN A 279 -1.49 9.66 -20.15
N ASN A 280 -0.89 10.60 -19.42
CA ASN A 280 -0.18 11.73 -20.05
C ASN A 280 1.26 11.41 -20.46
N VAL A 281 1.94 10.49 -19.77
CA VAL A 281 3.29 10.05 -20.16
C VAL A 281 3.21 8.76 -20.97
N ASN A 282 2.67 7.68 -20.40
CA ASN A 282 2.66 6.39 -21.09
C ASN A 282 1.67 6.38 -22.27
N GLY A 283 0.44 6.85 -22.03
CA GLY A 283 -0.64 6.88 -23.00
C GLY A 283 -0.41 7.86 -24.16
N LEU A 284 0.20 9.01 -23.93
CA LEU A 284 0.38 10.03 -24.97
C LEU A 284 1.63 9.78 -25.83
N LEU A 285 2.75 9.39 -25.21
CA LEU A 285 4.05 9.35 -25.90
C LEU A 285 4.32 8.05 -26.66
N PHE A 286 3.74 6.92 -26.25
CA PHE A 286 4.21 5.60 -26.70
C PHE A 286 3.17 4.80 -27.49
N THR A 287 3.63 3.90 -28.34
CA THR A 287 2.78 2.90 -29.03
C THR A 287 2.20 1.87 -28.06
N LEU A 288 1.06 1.23 -28.38
CA LEU A 288 0.39 0.27 -27.49
C LEU A 288 1.32 -0.86 -26.99
N ARG A 289 2.17 -1.42 -27.88
CA ARG A 289 3.13 -2.45 -27.49
C ARG A 289 4.20 -1.91 -26.55
N THR A 290 4.63 -0.67 -26.74
CA THR A 290 5.61 0.00 -25.89
C THR A 290 5.02 0.36 -24.55
N ARG A 291 3.73 0.75 -24.49
CA ARG A 291 2.99 0.95 -23.23
C ARG A 291 2.94 -0.32 -22.39
N GLY A 292 2.69 -1.46 -23.02
CA GLY A 292 2.74 -2.77 -22.36
C GLY A 292 4.12 -3.07 -21.75
N LEU A 293 5.19 -2.84 -22.51
CA LEU A 293 6.56 -3.01 -22.01
C LEU A 293 6.90 -2.03 -20.88
N ASN A 294 6.58 -0.76 -21.06
CA ASN A 294 6.75 0.29 -20.06
C ASN A 294 6.05 -0.08 -18.76
N ASN A 295 4.81 -0.60 -18.84
CA ASN A 295 4.06 -1.03 -17.67
C ASN A 295 4.79 -2.15 -16.91
N VAL A 296 5.28 -3.18 -17.60
CA VAL A 296 6.05 -4.28 -16.98
C VAL A 296 7.28 -3.73 -16.24
N VAL A 297 8.02 -2.82 -16.88
CA VAL A 297 9.22 -2.23 -16.28
C VAL A 297 8.88 -1.30 -15.12
N TYR A 298 7.79 -0.53 -15.20
CA TYR A 298 7.30 0.31 -14.11
C TYR A 298 7.06 -0.51 -12.83
N TRP A 299 6.38 -1.64 -12.95
CA TRP A 299 6.14 -2.55 -11.82
C TRP A 299 7.43 -3.26 -11.36
N ALA A 300 8.34 -3.61 -12.27
CA ALA A 300 9.64 -4.15 -11.88
C ALA A 300 10.47 -3.11 -11.08
N ALA A 301 10.42 -1.84 -11.49
CA ALA A 301 11.07 -0.74 -10.80
C ALA A 301 10.45 -0.49 -9.41
N GLN A 302 9.14 -0.67 -9.26
CA GLN A 302 8.47 -0.63 -7.95
C GLN A 302 9.06 -1.65 -6.97
N MET A 303 9.33 -2.88 -7.42
CA MET A 303 9.96 -3.90 -6.58
C MET A 303 11.31 -3.40 -6.03
N LEU A 304 12.14 -2.83 -6.90
CA LEU A 304 13.45 -2.29 -6.52
C LEU A 304 13.34 -1.09 -5.57
N GLY A 305 12.41 -0.17 -5.85
CA GLY A 305 12.17 0.99 -5.00
C GLY A 305 11.73 0.60 -3.60
N SER A 306 10.80 -0.36 -3.49
CA SER A 306 10.33 -0.84 -2.19
C SER A 306 11.41 -1.59 -1.41
N LEU A 307 12.20 -2.46 -2.07
CA LEU A 307 13.32 -3.16 -1.44
C LEU A 307 14.39 -2.19 -0.96
N GLY A 308 14.82 -1.25 -1.82
CA GLY A 308 15.85 -0.28 -1.49
C GLY A 308 15.47 0.57 -0.28
N LEU A 309 14.25 1.13 -0.29
CA LEU A 309 13.80 1.97 0.81
C LEU A 309 13.49 1.15 2.07
N GLY A 310 12.87 -0.03 1.96
CA GLY A 310 12.59 -0.88 3.12
C GLY A 310 13.87 -1.35 3.82
N CYS A 311 14.91 -1.71 3.07
CA CYS A 311 16.22 -2.03 3.63
C CYS A 311 16.86 -0.84 4.35
N LEU A 312 16.80 0.37 3.76
CA LEU A 312 17.26 1.60 4.41
C LEU A 312 16.49 1.86 5.71
N LEU A 313 15.17 1.70 5.65
CA LEU A 313 14.26 1.91 6.76
C LEU A 313 14.35 0.82 7.81
N ASP A 314 15.00 -0.32 7.57
CA ASP A 314 15.20 -1.40 8.55
C ASP A 314 16.61 -1.48 9.13
N PHE A 315 17.63 -1.35 8.28
CA PHE A 315 19.02 -1.58 8.64
C PHE A 315 19.90 -0.34 8.54
N GLY A 316 19.35 0.80 8.10
CA GLY A 316 20.16 1.99 7.83
C GLY A 316 20.82 2.60 9.06
N PHE A 317 20.12 2.68 10.19
CA PHE A 317 20.62 3.32 11.42
C PHE A 317 20.05 2.67 12.69
N ALA A 318 20.71 2.89 13.84
CA ALA A 318 20.24 2.37 15.12
C ALA A 318 18.93 3.05 15.60
N SER A 319 18.86 4.38 15.52
CA SER A 319 17.66 5.16 15.89
C SER A 319 16.57 5.01 14.83
N ARG A 320 15.34 4.70 15.29
CA ARG A 320 14.14 4.65 14.47
C ARG A 320 13.82 6.03 13.92
N ARG A 321 13.94 7.08 14.74
CA ARG A 321 13.73 8.46 14.29
C ARG A 321 14.70 8.83 13.17
N LYS A 322 15.99 8.50 13.32
CA LYS A 322 17.00 8.75 12.28
C LYS A 322 16.70 7.99 10.97
N ARG A 323 16.29 6.72 11.06
CA ARG A 323 15.84 5.93 9.90
C ARG A 323 14.73 6.63 9.12
N GLY A 324 13.70 7.11 9.83
CA GLY A 324 12.58 7.82 9.22
C GLY A 324 13.01 9.11 8.52
N LEU A 325 13.83 9.95 9.17
CA LEU A 325 14.29 11.22 8.59
C LEU A 325 15.18 11.03 7.38
N VAL A 326 16.12 10.08 7.43
CA VAL A 326 16.97 9.77 6.28
C VAL A 326 16.15 9.17 5.15
N GLY A 327 15.16 8.33 5.46
CA GLY A 327 14.19 7.82 4.47
C GLY A 327 13.44 8.94 3.75
N VAL A 328 12.94 9.93 4.49
CA VAL A 328 12.31 11.14 3.92
C VAL A 328 13.29 11.93 3.07
N ALA A 329 14.53 12.15 3.53
CA ALA A 329 15.54 12.91 2.80
C ALA A 329 15.95 12.23 1.48
N VAL A 330 16.17 10.92 1.49
CA VAL A 330 16.49 10.13 0.28
C VAL A 330 15.33 10.19 -0.70
N PHE A 331 14.10 9.99 -0.22
CA PHE A 331 12.90 10.11 -1.07
C PHE A 331 12.74 11.52 -1.64
N ALA A 332 12.97 12.57 -0.84
CA ALA A 332 12.87 13.96 -1.28
C ALA A 332 13.89 14.31 -2.37
N ALA A 333 15.14 13.85 -2.23
CA ALA A 333 16.19 14.08 -3.21
C ALA A 333 15.88 13.37 -4.55
N LEU A 334 15.54 12.08 -4.50
CA LEU A 334 15.19 11.31 -5.69
C LEU A 334 13.89 11.81 -6.33
N GLY A 335 12.88 12.09 -5.51
CA GLY A 335 11.59 12.65 -5.94
C GLY A 335 11.76 13.95 -6.70
N THR A 336 12.52 14.89 -6.14
CA THR A 336 12.79 16.18 -6.79
C THR A 336 13.57 16.01 -8.10
N ALA A 337 14.56 15.11 -8.14
CA ALA A 337 15.33 14.85 -9.35
C ALA A 337 14.47 14.27 -10.48
N VAL A 338 13.62 13.28 -10.20
CA VAL A 338 12.76 12.64 -11.20
C VAL A 338 11.66 13.59 -11.67
N TRP A 339 11.01 14.32 -10.77
CA TRP A 339 10.00 15.32 -11.16
C TRP A 339 10.61 16.48 -11.95
N GLY A 340 11.84 16.90 -11.63
CA GLY A 340 12.61 17.83 -12.45
C GLY A 340 12.91 17.29 -13.85
N GLY A 341 13.26 16.01 -13.97
CA GLY A 341 13.37 15.31 -15.25
C GLY A 341 12.04 15.23 -16.01
N GLY A 342 10.94 15.03 -15.28
CA GLY A 342 9.58 15.07 -15.80
C GLY A 342 9.22 16.42 -16.40
N PHE A 343 9.53 17.50 -15.70
CA PHE A 343 9.36 18.86 -16.17
C PHE A 343 10.15 19.10 -17.46
N ALA A 344 11.43 18.73 -17.48
CA ALA A 344 12.28 18.84 -18.68
C ALA A 344 11.73 18.04 -19.87
N ASN A 345 11.15 16.87 -19.64
CA ASN A 345 10.52 16.07 -20.68
C ASN A 345 9.21 16.72 -21.19
N GLN A 346 8.36 17.21 -20.28
CA GLN A 346 7.06 17.81 -20.59
C GLN A 346 7.16 19.09 -21.41
N LEU A 347 8.26 19.85 -21.26
CA LEU A 347 8.55 21.04 -22.09
C LEU A 347 8.63 20.73 -23.60
N ARG A 348 8.79 19.46 -23.98
CA ARG A 348 8.87 19.04 -25.39
C ARG A 348 7.50 18.85 -26.05
N TYR A 349 6.41 18.83 -25.26
CA TYR A 349 5.04 18.56 -25.73
C TYR A 349 4.00 19.30 -24.90
N THR A 350 4.19 20.62 -24.73
CA THR A 350 3.29 21.48 -23.94
C THR A 350 1.86 21.49 -24.46
N ASP A 351 1.69 21.35 -25.78
CA ASP A 351 0.39 21.49 -26.45
C ASP A 351 -0.39 20.17 -26.47
N GLY A 352 0.17 19.11 -25.88
CA GLY A 352 -0.43 17.77 -25.86
C GLY A 352 -0.39 17.02 -27.18
N GLU A 353 0.18 17.63 -28.22
CA GLU A 353 0.38 16.97 -29.51
C GLU A 353 1.76 16.30 -29.58
N TRP A 354 1.75 14.99 -29.82
CA TRP A 354 2.95 14.22 -30.13
C TRP A 354 2.73 13.42 -31.43
N PRO A 355 3.09 13.97 -32.60
CA PRO A 355 2.66 13.42 -33.88
C PRO A 355 3.21 12.01 -34.18
N ASP A 356 4.41 11.69 -33.66
CA ASP A 356 5.06 10.41 -33.89
C ASP A 356 5.21 9.63 -32.57
N LEU A 357 4.29 8.71 -32.31
CA LEU A 357 4.35 7.81 -31.15
C LEU A 357 5.69 7.06 -31.10
N ILE A 358 6.28 7.00 -29.91
CA ILE A 358 7.57 6.36 -29.65
C ILE A 358 7.36 4.85 -29.51
N ASP A 359 8.14 4.11 -30.28
CA ASP A 359 8.24 2.67 -30.15
C ASP A 359 9.49 2.24 -29.37
N PHE A 360 9.43 1.14 -28.63
CA PHE A 360 10.60 0.60 -27.92
C PHE A 360 11.76 0.23 -28.87
N LYS A 361 11.48 0.06 -30.17
CA LYS A 361 12.49 -0.17 -31.20
C LYS A 361 13.20 1.10 -31.68
N ASP A 362 12.76 2.29 -31.27
CA ASP A 362 13.31 3.58 -31.72
C ASP A 362 14.61 3.97 -31.00
N GLY A 363 15.23 3.03 -30.27
CA GLY A 363 16.56 3.16 -29.68
C GLY A 363 16.70 4.37 -28.76
N ARG A 364 17.52 5.36 -29.16
CA ARG A 364 17.83 6.55 -28.35
C ARG A 364 16.60 7.42 -28.06
N ARG A 365 15.60 7.46 -28.97
CA ARG A 365 14.37 8.24 -28.78
C ARG A 365 13.53 7.70 -27.62
N TYR A 366 13.58 6.38 -27.41
CA TYR A 366 12.86 5.68 -26.36
C TYR A 366 13.57 5.78 -25.00
N ALA A 367 14.90 5.69 -24.97
CA ALA A 367 15.69 5.54 -23.74
C ALA A 367 15.41 6.60 -22.65
N GLY A 368 15.33 7.89 -23.03
CA GLY A 368 15.09 8.98 -22.06
C GLY A 368 13.70 8.93 -21.41
N PRO A 369 12.61 9.03 -22.20
CA PRO A 369 11.25 8.90 -21.68
C PRO A 369 10.99 7.57 -20.95
N PHE A 370 11.60 6.47 -21.42
CA PHE A 370 11.54 5.17 -20.75
C PHE A 370 12.17 5.19 -19.35
N LEU A 371 13.38 5.74 -19.21
CA LEU A 371 14.06 5.83 -17.92
C LEU A 371 13.28 6.70 -16.93
N LEU A 372 12.71 7.81 -17.42
CA LEU A 372 11.83 8.67 -16.63
C LEU A 372 10.60 7.90 -16.13
N TYR A 373 9.93 7.17 -17.03
CA TYR A 373 8.75 6.37 -16.67
C TYR A 373 9.08 5.25 -15.67
N CYS A 374 10.20 4.56 -15.85
CA CYS A 374 10.74 3.59 -14.90
C CYS A 374 10.99 4.23 -13.51
N SER A 375 11.55 5.44 -13.50
CA SER A 375 11.83 6.18 -12.26
C SER A 375 10.55 6.60 -11.52
N TYR A 376 9.46 6.89 -12.23
CA TYR A 376 8.16 7.13 -11.59
C TYR A 376 7.66 5.88 -10.84
N GLY A 377 7.82 4.69 -11.42
CA GLY A 377 7.47 3.43 -10.76
C GLY A 377 8.31 3.22 -9.49
N LEU A 378 9.63 3.40 -9.60
CA LEU A 378 10.52 3.32 -8.44
C LEU A 378 10.08 4.26 -7.31
N LEU A 379 9.75 5.51 -7.63
CA LEU A 379 9.32 6.50 -6.64
C LEU A 379 7.96 6.19 -6.02
N ASP A 380 6.99 5.67 -6.77
CA ASP A 380 5.68 5.29 -6.23
C ASP A 380 5.85 4.29 -5.08
N ALA A 381 6.56 3.20 -5.33
CA ALA A 381 6.76 2.18 -4.31
C ALA A 381 7.58 2.69 -3.11
N MET A 382 8.58 3.54 -3.35
CA MET A 382 9.29 4.21 -2.26
C MET A 382 8.34 5.06 -1.41
N PHE A 383 7.49 5.87 -2.04
CA PHE A 383 6.59 6.75 -1.31
C PHE A 383 5.60 5.97 -0.45
N GLN A 384 4.94 4.95 -1.02
CA GLN A 384 4.01 4.10 -0.28
C GLN A 384 4.71 3.37 0.87
N SER A 385 5.91 2.83 0.62
CA SER A 385 6.68 2.12 1.64
C SER A 385 7.04 3.06 2.80
N LEU A 386 7.44 4.31 2.50
CA LEU A 386 7.77 5.32 3.50
C LEU A 386 6.57 5.65 4.40
N VAL A 387 5.42 5.96 3.80
CA VAL A 387 4.23 6.38 4.55
C VAL A 387 3.72 5.23 5.42
N TYR A 388 3.67 4.00 4.89
CA TYR A 388 3.28 2.83 5.68
C TYR A 388 4.23 2.55 6.84
N TRP A 389 5.54 2.71 6.61
CA TRP A 389 6.52 2.54 7.68
C TRP A 389 6.35 3.60 8.77
N ILE A 390 6.11 4.87 8.39
CA ILE A 390 5.85 5.96 9.33
C ILE A 390 4.56 5.68 10.12
N ILE A 391 3.45 5.33 9.45
CA ILE A 391 2.19 4.96 10.11
C ILE A 391 2.40 3.82 11.10
N GLY A 392 3.11 2.76 10.68
CA GLY A 392 3.48 1.65 11.55
C GLY A 392 4.29 2.10 12.77
N ALA A 393 5.17 3.09 12.62
CA ALA A 393 5.98 3.63 13.70
C ALA A 393 5.21 4.50 14.72
N LEU A 394 4.00 4.97 14.39
CA LEU A 394 3.21 5.85 15.28
C LEU A 394 2.64 5.15 16.51
N THR A 395 2.33 3.85 16.40
CA THR A 395 1.74 3.05 17.48
C THR A 395 1.94 1.56 17.21
N ASN A 396 1.95 0.76 18.27
CA ASN A 396 2.00 -0.70 18.17
C ASN A 396 0.61 -1.37 18.28
N ASP A 397 -0.44 -0.59 18.58
CA ASP A 397 -1.81 -1.09 18.66
C ASP A 397 -2.39 -1.36 17.26
N SER A 398 -2.70 -2.63 17.00
CA SER A 398 -3.29 -3.09 15.74
C SER A 398 -4.63 -2.41 15.39
N ARG A 399 -5.47 -2.07 16.37
CA ARG A 399 -6.78 -1.42 16.13
C ARG A 399 -6.61 0.02 15.66
N VAL A 400 -5.61 0.73 16.21
CA VAL A 400 -5.31 2.10 15.79
C VAL A 400 -4.61 2.09 14.43
N LEU A 401 -3.68 1.15 14.20
CA LEU A 401 -3.01 1.00 12.91
C LEU A 401 -3.96 0.67 11.75
N SER A 402 -4.99 -0.15 11.99
CA SER A 402 -6.01 -0.44 10.98
C SER A 402 -6.82 0.81 10.60
N ARG A 403 -7.20 1.62 11.60
CA ARG A 403 -7.87 2.92 11.40
C ARG A 403 -6.98 3.90 10.64
N TYR A 404 -5.71 4.03 11.02
CA TYR A 404 -4.75 4.89 10.32
C TYR A 404 -4.51 4.44 8.87
N SER A 405 -4.40 3.13 8.64
CA SER A 405 -4.25 2.56 7.30
C SER A 405 -5.49 2.80 6.43
N GLY A 406 -6.68 2.63 7.00
CA GLY A 406 -7.95 2.92 6.34
C GLY A 406 -8.07 4.40 5.96
N PHE A 407 -7.79 5.30 6.91
CA PHE A 407 -7.77 6.74 6.65
C PHE A 407 -6.79 7.12 5.54
N TYR A 408 -5.55 6.62 5.60
CA TYR A 408 -4.55 6.83 4.56
C TYR A 408 -5.06 6.40 3.18
N LYS A 409 -5.63 5.20 3.06
CA LYS A 409 -6.16 4.68 1.78
C LYS A 409 -7.41 5.42 1.31
N GLY A 410 -8.28 5.87 2.23
CA GLY A 410 -9.44 6.69 1.90
C GLY A 410 -9.05 8.07 1.35
N VAL A 411 -8.17 8.80 2.03
CA VAL A 411 -7.67 10.11 1.56
C VAL A 411 -6.91 9.97 0.24
N GLN A 412 -6.08 8.94 0.11
CA GLN A 412 -5.37 8.63 -1.13
C GLN A 412 -6.33 8.38 -2.29
N SER A 413 -7.44 7.66 -2.04
CA SER A 413 -8.46 7.39 -3.05
C SER A 413 -9.26 8.64 -3.40
N ALA A 414 -9.53 9.54 -2.45
CA ALA A 414 -10.16 10.82 -2.73
C ALA A 414 -9.30 11.67 -3.70
N GLY A 415 -7.98 11.72 -3.46
CA GLY A 415 -7.05 12.38 -4.37
C GLY A 415 -7.03 11.76 -5.76
N ALA A 416 -7.03 10.42 -5.84
CA ALA A 416 -7.13 9.71 -7.12
C ALA A 416 -8.42 10.06 -7.88
N ALA A 417 -9.58 10.05 -7.21
CA ALA A 417 -10.87 10.37 -7.83
C ALA A 417 -10.89 11.76 -8.45
N VAL A 418 -10.33 12.77 -7.75
CA VAL A 418 -10.18 14.13 -8.29
C VAL A 418 -9.23 14.13 -9.48
N SER A 419 -8.10 13.44 -9.40
CA SER A 419 -7.10 13.42 -10.46
C SER A 419 -7.64 12.82 -11.77
N TRP A 420 -8.46 11.76 -11.71
CA TRP A 420 -9.11 11.21 -12.91
C TRP A 420 -10.06 12.20 -13.55
N GLN A 421 -10.81 12.98 -12.77
CA GLN A 421 -11.70 14.02 -13.31
C GLN A 421 -10.93 15.20 -13.91
N VAL A 422 -9.81 15.60 -13.31
CA VAL A 422 -8.90 16.60 -13.88
C VAL A 422 -8.41 16.17 -15.27
N ASP A 423 -8.12 14.88 -15.46
CA ASP A 423 -7.71 14.32 -16.76
C ASP A 423 -8.87 14.25 -17.78
N VAL A 424 -10.07 13.85 -17.34
CA VAL A 424 -11.29 13.82 -18.17
C VAL A 424 -11.61 15.21 -18.74
N HIS A 425 -11.46 16.25 -17.93
CA HIS A 425 -11.66 17.64 -18.36
C HIS A 425 -10.51 18.21 -19.21
N LYS A 426 -9.53 17.39 -19.61
CA LYS A 426 -8.41 17.77 -20.49
C LYS A 426 -7.63 18.98 -19.99
N THR A 427 -7.42 19.04 -18.67
CA THR A 427 -6.60 20.08 -18.03
C THR A 427 -5.19 20.09 -18.65
N PRO A 428 -4.58 21.26 -18.92
CA PRO A 428 -3.26 21.34 -19.54
C PRO A 428 -2.21 20.49 -18.81
N LEU A 429 -1.38 19.78 -19.59
CA LEU A 429 -0.41 18.80 -19.07
C LEU A 429 0.59 19.42 -18.08
N MET A 430 1.02 20.66 -18.35
CA MET A 430 1.93 21.39 -17.48
C MET A 430 1.31 21.70 -16.11
N THR A 431 0.02 22.04 -16.08
CA THR A 431 -0.71 22.28 -14.83
C THR A 431 -0.80 21.00 -14.00
N GLN A 432 -1.12 19.87 -14.64
CA GLN A 432 -1.15 18.57 -13.96
C GLN A 432 0.21 18.20 -13.37
N LEU A 433 1.30 18.44 -14.11
CA LEU A 433 2.67 18.20 -13.64
C LEU A 433 3.02 19.05 -12.42
N ILE A 434 2.76 20.36 -12.49
CA ILE A 434 3.07 21.30 -11.40
C ILE A 434 2.28 20.93 -10.13
N LEU A 435 1.00 20.58 -10.27
CA LEU A 435 0.18 20.13 -9.14
C LEU A 435 0.74 18.85 -8.51
N ASN A 436 1.09 17.87 -9.32
CA ASN A 436 1.72 16.62 -8.86
C ASN A 436 3.03 16.89 -8.11
N TRP A 437 3.93 17.66 -8.71
CA TRP A 437 5.22 17.95 -8.13
C TRP A 437 5.09 18.79 -6.85
N GLY A 438 4.17 19.75 -6.83
CA GLY A 438 3.86 20.56 -5.64
C GLY A 438 3.36 19.71 -4.48
N LEU A 439 2.36 18.84 -4.71
CA LEU A 439 1.81 17.94 -3.69
C LEU A 439 2.89 17.03 -3.09
N ILE A 440 3.74 16.45 -3.93
CA ILE A 440 4.85 15.59 -3.48
C ILE A 440 5.88 16.41 -2.70
N THR A 441 6.22 17.61 -3.16
CA THR A 441 7.21 18.48 -2.49
C THR A 441 6.73 18.92 -1.11
N VAL A 442 5.46 19.29 -0.96
CA VAL A 442 4.86 19.63 0.34
C VAL A 442 4.80 18.42 1.27
N SER A 443 4.70 17.21 0.72
CA SER A 443 4.68 15.97 1.51
C SER A 443 5.99 15.73 2.28
N TYR A 444 7.15 16.15 1.75
CA TYR A 444 8.44 15.92 2.40
C TYR A 444 8.55 16.57 3.80
N PRO A 445 8.36 17.89 3.97
CA PRO A 445 8.44 18.51 5.29
C PRO A 445 7.35 18.02 6.24
N LEU A 446 6.15 17.68 5.75
CA LEU A 446 5.07 17.15 6.59
C LEU A 446 5.42 15.77 7.17
N LEU A 447 5.96 14.87 6.36
CA LEU A 447 6.43 13.56 6.82
C LEU A 447 7.64 13.70 7.75
N ALA A 448 8.58 14.59 7.43
CA ALA A 448 9.72 14.86 8.31
C ALA A 448 9.24 15.37 9.68
N LEU A 449 8.31 16.33 9.71
CA LEU A 449 7.71 16.85 10.94
C LEU A 449 7.00 15.75 11.73
N LEU A 450 6.22 14.90 11.07
CA LEU A 450 5.56 13.77 11.71
C LEU A 450 6.56 12.80 12.34
N VAL A 451 7.65 12.48 11.63
CA VAL A 451 8.73 11.64 12.18
C VAL A 451 9.40 12.32 13.37
N LEU A 452 9.67 13.63 13.29
CA LEU A 452 10.30 14.38 14.38
C LEU A 452 9.44 14.42 15.65
N LEU A 453 8.14 14.58 15.51
CA LEU A 453 7.24 14.81 16.65
C LEU A 453 6.62 13.52 17.21
N ALA A 454 6.37 12.51 16.38
CA ALA A 454 5.60 11.33 16.77
C ALA A 454 6.41 10.03 16.86
N VAL A 455 7.54 9.91 16.15
CA VAL A 455 8.34 8.68 16.15
C VAL A 455 9.33 8.71 17.30
N LYS A 456 9.11 7.84 18.28
CA LYS A 456 10.01 7.63 19.42
C LYS A 456 11.01 6.52 19.12
N ASP A 457 12.22 6.67 19.64
CA ASP A 457 13.17 5.56 19.68
C ASP A 457 12.72 4.56 20.76
N GLU A 458 12.95 3.28 20.52
CA GLU A 458 12.69 2.27 21.56
C GLU A 458 13.80 2.42 22.60
N ASP A 459 13.46 3.06 23.72
CA ASP A 459 14.35 3.14 24.87
C ASP A 459 14.73 1.70 25.27
N GLY A 460 16.02 1.46 25.47
CA GLY A 460 16.57 0.23 26.06
C GLY A 460 16.19 0.06 27.54
N SER A 461 14.98 0.46 27.95
CA SER A 461 14.51 0.45 29.34
C SER A 461 14.08 -0.94 29.85
N ALA A 462 14.57 -2.01 29.21
CA ALA A 462 14.60 -3.33 29.84
C ALA A 462 15.82 -3.50 30.79
N SER A 463 16.75 -2.54 30.86
CA SER A 463 17.89 -2.60 31.78
C SER A 463 17.84 -1.61 32.96
N SER A 464 16.94 -0.62 32.97
CA SER A 464 16.88 0.37 34.07
C SER A 464 15.88 0.02 35.18
N SER A 465 15.09 -1.05 35.03
CA SER A 465 14.15 -1.52 36.06
C SER A 465 14.77 -2.56 37.01
N ILE A 466 16.07 -2.88 36.86
CA ILE A 466 16.80 -3.81 37.74
C ILE A 466 17.79 -3.07 38.67
N GLU A 467 18.19 -1.83 38.36
CA GLU A 467 19.09 -1.05 39.23
C GLU A 467 18.36 -0.23 40.30
N ASP A 468 17.16 0.29 40.03
CA ASP A 468 16.40 1.09 41.02
C ASP A 468 15.77 0.26 42.16
N CYS A 469 15.94 -1.06 42.18
CA CYS A 469 15.51 -1.93 43.29
C CYS A 469 16.66 -2.33 44.24
N LYS A 470 17.90 -1.86 44.03
CA LYS A 470 19.05 -2.21 44.89
C LYS A 470 19.47 -1.15 45.91
N ASP A 471 18.97 0.08 45.81
CA ASP A 471 19.47 1.20 46.64
C ASP A 471 18.57 1.60 47.82
N ASN A 472 17.64 0.75 48.25
CA ASN A 472 16.81 0.98 49.45
C ASN A 472 16.87 -0.19 50.44
N GLU A 473 18.06 -0.50 50.96
CA GLU A 473 18.18 -1.18 52.26
C GLU A 473 18.64 -0.18 53.33
N PRO A 474 17.90 -0.02 54.46
CA PRO A 474 18.33 0.83 55.56
C PRO A 474 19.51 0.20 56.33
N PRO A 475 20.38 1.03 56.95
CA PRO A 475 21.54 0.51 57.67
C PRO A 475 21.11 -0.21 58.95
N THR A 476 21.32 -1.52 59.01
CA THR A 476 21.23 -2.28 60.27
C THR A 476 22.50 -2.04 61.09
N THR A 477 22.45 -1.05 61.97
CA THR A 477 23.19 -1.04 63.23
C THR A 477 22.44 -1.93 64.23
N PHE A 478 23.13 -2.83 64.93
CA PHE A 478 23.10 -2.97 66.40
C PHE A 478 24.10 -4.05 66.87
N HIS A 479 24.58 -3.80 68.09
CA HIS A 479 25.66 -4.41 68.85
C HIS A 479 25.59 -5.93 69.08
#